data_AF-B9E856-F1
#
_entry.id   AF-B9E856-F1
#
_cell.length_a   1.000
_cell.length_b   1.000
_cell.length_c   1.000
_cell.angle_alpha   90.00
_cell.angle_beta   90.00
_cell.angle_gamma   90.00
#
_symmetry.space_group_name_H-M   'P 1'
#
loop_
_entity.id
_entity.type
_entity.pdbx_description
1 polymer ?
#
loop_
_entity_poly.entity_id
_entity_poly.type
_entity_poly.pdbx_seq_one_letter_code
_entity_poly.pdbx_strand_id
1 'polypeptide(L)'
;MNTVQRVLDIDPRLESEMLTLIALMKQNKPAIHDIVIGCSRHDAHIHEAYQFKTLWEAYGGPFGDGGQVLAVVDWNERAKSFNKYIRRINRHHPDAFVALGATEGFEQVMRRLHRLTDIKAHRTYVMSTLASQSMISSGGMFIFEGMRGITPFGHDFVVEGGILQVNGHSRAEVQINRLI
;
A
#
# COMPACT_ATOMS: atom_id res chain seq x y z
N MET A 1 -17.85 23.27 12.82
CA MET A 1 -17.55 22.31 11.73
C MET A 1 -16.95 21.06 12.37
N ASN A 2 -17.69 19.95 12.38
CA ASN A 2 -17.38 18.75 13.16
C ASN A 2 -16.37 17.85 12.42
N THR A 3 -15.44 17.23 13.15
CA THR A 3 -14.37 16.35 12.65
C THR A 3 -14.87 15.20 11.75
N VAL A 4 -16.15 14.82 11.89
CA VAL A 4 -16.82 13.78 11.10
C VAL A 4 -17.06 14.21 9.65
N GLN A 5 -17.28 15.50 9.38
CA GLN A 5 -17.58 15.98 8.02
C GLN A 5 -16.36 15.93 7.09
N ARG A 6 -15.13 15.93 7.63
CA ARG A 6 -13.91 15.85 6.82
C ARG A 6 -13.59 14.45 6.29
N VAL A 7 -14.24 13.39 6.82
CA VAL A 7 -13.98 12.01 6.41
C VAL A 7 -14.74 11.61 5.13
N LEU A 8 -15.73 12.41 4.70
CA LEU A 8 -16.69 12.00 3.66
C LEU A 8 -16.45 12.58 2.25
N ASP A 9 -15.54 13.54 2.07
CA ASP A 9 -15.14 14.00 0.73
C ASP A 9 -13.79 13.38 0.36
N ILE A 10 -13.80 12.09 0.04
CA ILE A 10 -12.65 11.48 -0.63
C ILE A 10 -12.66 12.02 -2.07
N ASP A 11 -11.53 12.55 -2.54
CA ASP A 11 -11.35 12.85 -3.96
C ASP A 11 -11.67 11.58 -4.77
N PRO A 12 -12.61 11.60 -5.73
CA PRO A 12 -12.99 10.42 -6.51
C PRO A 12 -11.80 9.71 -7.17
N ARG A 13 -10.75 10.46 -7.53
CA ARG A 13 -9.52 9.88 -8.07
C ARG A 13 -8.80 9.07 -7.00
N LEU A 14 -8.63 9.65 -5.82
CA LEU A 14 -7.98 9.00 -4.69
C LEU A 14 -8.78 7.77 -4.23
N GLU A 15 -10.11 7.87 -4.17
CA GLU A 15 -10.98 6.73 -3.87
C GLU A 15 -10.78 5.61 -4.88
N SER A 16 -10.74 5.92 -6.19
CA SER A 16 -10.48 4.94 -7.24
C SER A 16 -9.12 4.27 -7.09
N GLU A 17 -8.09 5.01 -6.72
CA GLU A 17 -6.77 4.46 -6.39
C GLU A 17 -6.86 3.48 -5.22
N MET A 18 -7.47 3.89 -4.10
CA MET A 18 -7.61 3.04 -2.90
C MET A 18 -8.39 1.75 -3.21
N LEU A 19 -9.51 1.84 -3.93
CA LEU A 19 -10.32 0.69 -4.32
C LEU A 19 -9.56 -0.26 -5.25
N THR A 20 -8.72 0.28 -6.13
CA THR A 20 -7.86 -0.53 -7.00
C THR A 20 -6.82 -1.30 -6.19
N LEU A 21 -6.18 -0.64 -5.20
CA LEU A 21 -5.24 -1.32 -4.31
C LEU A 21 -5.93 -2.40 -3.46
N ILE A 22 -7.15 -2.14 -2.97
CA ILE A 22 -7.96 -3.14 -2.25
C ILE A 22 -8.26 -4.33 -3.17
N ALA A 23 -8.68 -4.10 -4.41
CA ALA A 23 -8.95 -5.16 -5.37
C ALA A 23 -7.70 -6.02 -5.64
N LEU A 24 -6.52 -5.40 -5.75
CA LEU A 24 -5.24 -6.11 -5.88
C LEU A 24 -4.94 -6.97 -4.63
N MET A 25 -5.11 -6.42 -3.43
CA MET A 25 -4.86 -7.14 -2.17
C MET A 25 -5.77 -8.36 -2.01
N LYS A 26 -7.04 -8.28 -2.45
CA LYS A 26 -8.00 -9.40 -2.39
C LYS A 26 -7.62 -10.59 -3.28
N GLN A 27 -6.74 -10.39 -4.25
CA GLN A 27 -6.21 -11.48 -5.08
C GLN A 27 -5.13 -12.30 -4.37
N ASN A 28 -4.62 -11.82 -3.23
CA ASN A 28 -3.55 -12.50 -2.51
C ASN A 28 -3.98 -13.87 -1.97
N LYS A 29 -3.04 -14.83 -2.00
CA LYS A 29 -3.17 -16.15 -1.37
C LYS A 29 -1.93 -16.39 -0.50
N PRO A 30 -2.07 -16.63 0.82
CA PRO A 30 -3.32 -16.66 1.61
C PRO A 30 -4.05 -15.30 1.64
N ALA A 31 -5.35 -15.32 1.95
CA ALA A 31 -6.14 -14.09 1.97
C ALA A 31 -5.63 -13.13 3.07
N ILE A 32 -5.68 -11.83 2.78
CA ILE A 32 -5.26 -10.77 3.70
C ILE A 32 -6.50 -10.31 4.48
N HIS A 33 -6.46 -10.39 5.79
CA HIS A 33 -7.51 -9.88 6.68
C HIS A 33 -6.98 -8.71 7.53
N ASP A 34 -5.83 -8.90 8.17
CA ASP A 34 -5.26 -7.98 9.14
C ASP A 34 -4.15 -7.14 8.54
N ILE A 35 -4.29 -5.81 8.55
CA ILE A 35 -3.28 -4.90 7.99
C ILE A 35 -2.78 -3.87 8.99
N VAL A 36 -1.57 -3.39 8.75
CA VAL A 36 -1.10 -2.12 9.30
C VAL A 36 -0.92 -1.12 8.16
N ILE A 37 -1.32 0.12 8.39
CA ILE A 37 -1.10 1.22 7.45
C ILE A 37 0.05 2.08 7.96
N GLY A 38 0.98 2.41 7.06
CA GLY A 38 2.11 3.28 7.29
C GLY A 38 2.04 4.53 6.44
N CYS A 39 2.40 5.69 6.99
CA CYS A 39 2.51 6.89 6.18
C CYS A 39 3.56 7.90 6.64
N SER A 40 3.94 8.78 5.71
CA SER A 40 4.68 10.01 6.06
C SER A 40 3.88 10.88 7.01
N ARG A 41 4.55 11.49 7.99
CA ARG A 41 3.95 12.45 8.93
C ARG A 41 3.73 13.79 8.26
N HIS A 42 2.66 13.84 7.48
CA HIS A 42 2.12 15.01 6.82
C HIS A 42 0.59 14.92 6.85
N ASP A 43 -0.11 16.03 7.10
CA ASP A 43 -1.55 16.00 7.36
C ASP A 43 -2.35 15.34 6.22
N ALA A 44 -1.97 15.60 4.96
CA ALA A 44 -2.58 14.96 3.80
C ALA A 44 -2.43 13.43 3.83
N HIS A 45 -1.23 12.90 4.06
CA HIS A 45 -0.99 11.45 4.09
C HIS A 45 -1.58 10.77 5.32
N ILE A 46 -1.67 11.48 6.45
CA ILE A 46 -2.38 10.97 7.63
C ILE A 46 -3.87 10.87 7.28
N HIS A 47 -4.44 11.89 6.65
CA HIS A 47 -5.84 11.88 6.24
C HIS A 47 -6.14 10.75 5.24
N GLU A 48 -5.33 10.62 4.19
CA GLU A 48 -5.40 9.53 3.20
C GLU A 48 -5.28 8.16 3.86
N ALA A 49 -4.40 7.97 4.84
CA ALA A 49 -4.27 6.71 5.57
C ALA A 49 -5.56 6.33 6.32
N TYR A 50 -6.26 7.32 6.90
CA TYR A 50 -7.54 7.08 7.57
C TYR A 50 -8.69 6.86 6.59
N GLN A 51 -8.67 7.48 5.41
CA GLN A 51 -9.62 7.18 4.33
C GLN A 51 -9.44 5.74 3.82
N PHE A 52 -8.18 5.32 3.58
CA PHE A 52 -7.88 3.93 3.20
C PHE A 52 -8.33 2.95 4.28
N LYS A 53 -8.11 3.28 5.56
CA LYS A 53 -8.61 2.49 6.68
C LYS A 53 -10.11 2.25 6.57
N THR A 54 -10.90 3.30 6.38
CA THR A 54 -12.36 3.20 6.26
C THR A 54 -12.77 2.29 5.09
N LEU A 55 -12.10 2.40 3.94
CA LEU A 55 -12.39 1.55 2.79
C LEU A 55 -11.96 0.09 3.00
N TRP A 56 -10.84 -0.18 3.66
CA TRP A 56 -10.42 -1.54 4.01
C TRP A 56 -11.40 -2.21 4.98
N GLU A 57 -11.84 -1.48 6.01
CA GLU A 57 -12.82 -1.96 6.98
C GLU A 57 -14.21 -2.17 6.39
N ALA A 58 -14.54 -1.52 5.25
CA ALA A 58 -15.82 -1.68 4.57
C ALA A 58 -15.81 -2.72 3.44
N TYR A 59 -14.72 -2.80 2.67
CA TYR A 59 -14.69 -3.54 1.39
C TYR A 59 -13.50 -4.51 1.25
N GLY A 60 -12.53 -4.40 2.16
CA GLY A 60 -11.36 -5.26 2.24
C GLY A 60 -11.67 -6.64 2.78
N GLY A 61 -10.62 -7.31 3.27
CA GLY A 61 -10.74 -8.65 3.84
C GLY A 61 -11.10 -9.75 2.84
N PRO A 62 -11.04 -11.02 3.27
CA PRO A 62 -11.61 -12.13 2.52
C PRO A 62 -13.14 -11.97 2.44
N PHE A 63 -13.78 -12.39 1.34
CA PHE A 63 -15.26 -12.43 1.21
C PHE A 63 -16.03 -11.09 1.23
N GLY A 64 -15.35 -9.94 1.37
CA GLY A 64 -15.96 -8.62 1.16
C GLY A 64 -16.84 -8.12 2.31
N ASP A 65 -16.65 -8.66 3.51
CA ASP A 65 -17.21 -8.20 4.78
C ASP A 65 -16.33 -7.16 5.50
N GLY A 66 -15.15 -6.85 4.94
CA GLY A 66 -14.21 -5.89 5.50
C GLY A 66 -13.06 -6.58 6.25
N GLY A 67 -11.85 -6.03 6.13
CA GLY A 67 -10.70 -6.50 6.90
C GLY A 67 -10.42 -5.61 8.11
N GLN A 68 -9.47 -5.99 8.95
CA GLN A 68 -9.11 -5.21 10.14
C GLN A 68 -7.86 -4.35 9.91
N VAL A 69 -7.91 -3.09 10.35
CA VAL A 69 -6.72 -2.23 10.46
C VAL A 69 -6.23 -2.22 11.89
N LEU A 70 -5.10 -2.89 12.14
CA LEU A 70 -4.52 -3.07 13.47
C LEU A 70 -3.85 -1.79 13.99
N ALA A 71 -3.27 -0.98 13.10
CA ALA A 71 -2.68 0.30 13.43
C ALA A 71 -2.53 1.20 12.19
N VAL A 72 -2.56 2.51 12.43
CA VAL A 72 -2.02 3.52 11.52
C VAL A 72 -0.74 4.09 12.15
N VAL A 73 0.37 4.06 11.40
CA VAL A 73 1.71 4.43 11.88
C VAL A 73 2.30 5.51 10.98
N ASP A 74 2.31 6.74 11.49
CA ASP A 74 3.01 7.85 10.85
C ASP A 74 4.51 7.87 11.23
N TRP A 75 5.39 8.20 10.30
CA TRP A 75 6.82 8.42 10.54
C TRP A 75 7.31 9.80 10.12
N ASN A 76 8.34 10.29 10.80
CA ASN A 76 9.06 11.47 10.34
C ASN A 76 10.15 11.02 9.35
N GLU A 77 10.14 11.60 8.14
CA GLU A 77 11.08 11.29 7.05
C GLU A 77 12.55 11.32 7.47
N ARG A 78 12.90 12.22 8.40
CA ARG A 78 14.28 12.46 8.84
C ARG A 78 14.51 12.05 10.29
N ALA A 79 13.74 11.08 10.78
CA ALA A 79 13.94 10.57 12.13
C ALA A 79 15.35 10.00 12.32
N LYS A 80 16.04 10.40 13.41
CA LYS A 80 17.34 9.83 13.80
C LYS A 80 17.27 8.31 14.04
N SER A 81 16.10 7.77 14.35
CA SER A 81 15.86 6.34 14.49
C SER A 81 14.42 6.00 14.10
N PHE A 82 14.29 4.95 13.29
CA PHE A 82 13.01 4.43 12.82
C PHE A 82 12.51 3.24 13.66
N ASN A 83 13.29 2.72 14.60
CA ASN A 83 12.98 1.48 15.33
C ASN A 83 11.62 1.51 16.03
N LYS A 84 11.17 2.69 16.50
CA LYS A 84 9.84 2.83 17.11
C LYS A 84 8.71 2.58 16.12
N TYR A 85 8.87 2.98 14.86
CA TYR A 85 7.88 2.74 13.79
C TYR A 85 7.84 1.27 13.43
N ILE A 86 9.02 0.65 13.25
CA ILE A 86 9.17 -0.79 12.97
C ILE A 86 8.51 -1.64 14.04
N ARG A 87 8.73 -1.32 15.33
CA ARG A 87 8.08 -2.03 16.43
C ARG A 87 6.56 -1.88 16.42
N ARG A 88 6.04 -0.69 16.08
CA ARG A 88 4.59 -0.47 15.97
C ARG A 88 3.99 -1.27 14.82
N ILE A 89 4.67 -1.28 13.66
CA ILE A 89 4.23 -2.03 12.48
C ILE A 89 4.22 -3.54 12.77
N ASN A 90 5.28 -4.07 13.39
CA ASN A 90 5.41 -5.51 13.63
C ASN A 90 4.64 -6.01 14.86
N ARG A 91 4.17 -5.13 15.76
CA ARG A 91 3.59 -5.51 17.06
C ARG A 91 2.46 -6.53 16.95
N HIS A 92 1.67 -6.45 15.88
CA HIS A 92 0.44 -7.20 15.72
C HIS A 92 0.55 -8.30 14.66
N HIS A 93 1.75 -8.56 14.13
CA HIS A 93 1.97 -9.56 13.06
C HIS A 93 0.96 -9.47 11.90
N PRO A 94 0.74 -8.27 11.31
CA PRO A 94 -0.28 -8.07 10.28
C PRO A 94 -0.02 -8.95 9.06
N ASP A 95 -1.06 -9.46 8.40
CA ASP A 95 -0.99 -10.18 7.12
C ASP A 95 -0.25 -9.35 6.06
N ALA A 96 -0.56 -8.05 6.00
CA ALA A 96 0.04 -7.12 5.06
C ALA A 96 0.36 -5.74 5.66
N PHE A 97 1.33 -5.07 5.05
CA PHE A 97 1.67 -3.68 5.32
C PHE A 97 1.25 -2.82 4.13
N VAL A 98 0.38 -1.83 4.37
CA VAL A 98 -0.02 -0.84 3.37
C VAL A 98 0.75 0.45 3.62
N ALA A 99 1.32 1.08 2.59
CA ALA A 99 2.06 2.33 2.76
C ALA A 99 1.71 3.40 1.73
N LEU A 100 1.82 4.65 2.15
CA LEU A 100 1.69 5.84 1.32
C LEU A 100 2.57 6.99 1.84
N GLY A 101 2.85 7.97 0.97
CA GLY A 101 3.56 9.19 1.35
C GLY A 101 4.85 9.40 0.57
N ALA A 102 5.85 9.97 1.22
CA ALA A 102 7.15 10.28 0.62
C ALA A 102 8.09 9.07 0.62
N THR A 103 8.96 9.02 -0.39
CA THR A 103 9.87 7.89 -0.63
C THR A 103 11.02 7.82 0.38
N GLU A 104 11.54 8.95 0.86
CA GLU A 104 12.75 9.03 1.72
C GLU A 104 12.59 8.21 3.01
N GLY A 105 11.54 8.48 3.79
CA GLY A 105 11.25 7.77 5.03
C GLY A 105 10.76 6.35 4.78
N PHE A 106 9.99 6.11 3.72
CA PHE A 106 9.51 4.78 3.38
C PHE A 106 10.68 3.82 3.05
N GLU A 107 11.69 4.29 2.33
CA GLU A 107 12.90 3.50 2.07
C GLU A 107 13.58 3.08 3.39
N GLN A 108 13.68 4.01 4.35
CA GLN A 108 14.26 3.74 5.66
C GLN A 108 13.42 2.77 6.51
N VAL A 109 12.10 2.78 6.34
CA VAL A 109 11.17 1.81 6.92
C VAL A 109 11.41 0.43 6.32
N MET A 110 11.38 0.32 4.99
CA MET A 110 11.54 -0.96 4.28
C MET A 110 12.89 -1.61 4.54
N ARG A 111 13.99 -0.84 4.54
CA ARG A 111 15.33 -1.32 4.93
C ARG A 111 15.33 -1.98 6.30
N ARG A 112 14.59 -1.43 7.26
CA ARG A 112 14.57 -1.93 8.64
C ARG A 112 13.56 -3.05 8.83
N LEU A 113 12.40 -3.00 8.18
CA LEU A 113 11.45 -4.13 8.17
C LEU A 113 12.13 -5.38 7.61
N HIS A 114 12.80 -5.24 6.45
CA HIS A 114 13.57 -6.31 5.84
C HIS A 114 14.62 -6.89 6.78
N ARG A 115 15.32 -6.06 7.57
CA ARG A 115 16.37 -6.52 8.47
C ARG A 115 15.87 -7.09 9.80
N LEU A 116 14.76 -6.57 10.33
CA LEU A 116 14.38 -6.76 11.74
C LEU A 116 13.09 -7.56 11.94
N THR A 117 12.33 -7.82 10.88
CA THR A 117 10.97 -8.38 10.98
C THR A 117 10.69 -9.36 9.84
N ASP A 118 9.60 -10.11 9.94
CA ASP A 118 9.11 -10.99 8.87
C ASP A 118 8.20 -10.27 7.85
N ILE A 119 7.92 -8.99 8.08
CA ILE A 119 7.24 -8.14 7.11
C ILE A 119 8.27 -7.78 6.04
N LYS A 120 8.15 -8.41 4.87
CA LYS A 120 9.01 -8.19 3.70
C LYS A 120 8.23 -7.49 2.59
N ALA A 121 8.93 -7.12 1.52
CA ALA A 121 8.34 -6.48 0.36
C ALA A 121 7.18 -7.26 -0.26
N HIS A 122 7.24 -8.59 -0.35
CA HIS A 122 6.10 -9.40 -0.85
C HIS A 122 4.82 -9.31 0.00
N ARG A 123 4.88 -8.76 1.23
CA ARG A 123 3.72 -8.46 2.08
C ARG A 123 3.41 -6.97 2.13
N THR A 124 4.06 -6.17 1.28
CA THR A 124 3.95 -4.71 1.27
C THR A 124 3.22 -4.25 0.02
N TYR A 125 2.18 -3.44 0.25
CA TYR A 125 1.30 -2.87 -0.75
C TYR A 125 1.36 -1.35 -0.67
N VAL A 126 1.54 -0.67 -1.79
CA VAL A 126 1.75 0.78 -1.77
C VAL A 126 0.81 1.56 -2.68
N MET A 127 0.44 2.75 -2.22
CA MET A 127 -0.24 3.75 -3.04
C MET A 127 0.69 4.35 -4.10
N SER A 128 0.10 5.04 -5.07
CA SER A 128 0.78 5.65 -6.23
C SER A 128 1.93 6.61 -5.86
N THR A 129 1.85 7.25 -4.69
CA THR A 129 2.88 8.15 -4.16
C THR A 129 4.23 7.48 -3.94
N LEU A 130 4.26 6.15 -3.79
CA LEU A 130 5.48 5.36 -3.59
C LEU A 130 5.86 4.52 -4.82
N ALA A 131 5.15 4.66 -5.94
CA ALA A 131 5.47 4.00 -7.21
C ALA A 131 6.69 4.64 -7.88
N SER A 132 7.90 4.34 -7.36
CA SER A 132 9.14 5.02 -7.77
C SER A 132 10.28 4.06 -8.08
N GLN A 133 10.69 4.00 -9.36
CA GLN A 133 11.85 3.23 -9.79
C GLN A 133 13.16 3.75 -9.17
N SER A 134 13.29 5.07 -8.96
CA SER A 134 14.49 5.65 -8.35
C SER A 134 14.64 5.21 -6.89
N MET A 135 13.54 5.18 -6.14
CA MET A 135 13.52 4.63 -4.78
C MET A 135 13.94 3.16 -4.77
N ILE A 136 13.36 2.33 -5.64
CA ILE A 136 13.69 0.90 -5.73
C ILE A 136 15.19 0.70 -6.02
N SER A 137 15.71 1.46 -6.98
CA SER A 137 17.12 1.40 -7.39
C SER A 137 18.06 1.81 -6.27
N SER A 138 17.68 2.83 -5.47
CA SER A 138 18.47 3.30 -4.34
C SER A 138 18.43 2.37 -3.12
N GLY A 139 17.26 1.77 -2.85
CA GLY A 139 17.04 0.82 -1.74
C GLY A 139 17.88 -0.44 -1.85
N GLY A 140 18.08 -0.90 -3.08
CA GLY A 140 18.70 -2.19 -3.38
C GLY A 140 17.64 -3.25 -3.65
N MET A 141 17.91 -4.06 -4.68
CA MET A 141 17.00 -5.04 -5.29
C MET A 141 16.20 -5.86 -4.26
N PHE A 142 16.87 -6.51 -3.32
CA PHE A 142 16.24 -7.43 -2.36
C PHE A 142 15.29 -6.77 -1.36
N ILE A 143 15.37 -5.45 -1.16
CA ILE A 143 14.56 -4.75 -0.16
C ILE A 143 13.12 -4.57 -0.63
N PHE A 144 12.94 -4.41 -1.94
CA PHE A 144 11.64 -4.14 -2.56
C PHE A 144 11.12 -5.30 -3.40
N GLU A 145 11.86 -6.41 -3.53
CA GLU A 145 11.46 -7.56 -4.33
C GLU A 145 10.10 -8.14 -3.89
N GLY A 146 9.17 -8.23 -4.83
CA GLY A 146 7.80 -8.66 -4.61
C GLY A 146 6.85 -7.58 -4.07
N MET A 147 7.32 -6.36 -3.82
CA MET A 147 6.45 -5.24 -3.43
C MET A 147 5.42 -4.99 -4.53
N ARG A 148 4.17 -4.81 -4.13
CA ARG A 148 3.05 -4.55 -5.03
C ARG A 148 2.47 -3.18 -4.77
N GLY A 149 1.80 -2.62 -5.75
CA GLY A 149 1.13 -1.34 -5.56
C GLY A 149 0.36 -0.92 -6.79
N ILE A 150 -0.01 0.34 -6.81
CA ILE A 150 -0.68 0.98 -7.93
C ILE A 150 0.15 2.16 -8.42
N THR A 151 0.03 2.47 -9.70
CA THR A 151 0.63 3.65 -10.33
C THR A 151 -0.34 4.83 -10.27
N PRO A 152 0.13 6.08 -10.50
CA PRO A 152 -0.75 7.26 -10.57
C PRO A 152 -1.82 7.21 -11.68
N PHE A 153 -1.71 6.25 -12.60
CA PHE A 153 -2.65 6.00 -13.70
C PHE A 153 -3.64 4.87 -13.39
N GLY A 154 -3.62 4.31 -12.17
CA GLY A 154 -4.54 3.25 -11.75
C GLY A 154 -4.18 1.84 -12.23
N HIS A 155 -2.99 1.65 -12.81
CA HIS A 155 -2.48 0.30 -13.10
C HIS A 155 -1.77 -0.27 -11.88
N ASP A 156 -1.93 -1.56 -11.60
CA ASP A 156 -1.13 -2.24 -10.60
C ASP A 156 0.29 -2.49 -11.10
N PHE A 157 1.21 -2.67 -10.16
CA PHE A 157 2.59 -3.06 -10.45
C PHE A 157 3.09 -4.08 -9.44
N VAL A 158 4.13 -4.80 -9.84
CA VAL A 158 4.97 -5.62 -8.96
C VAL A 158 6.44 -5.24 -9.17
N VAL A 159 7.25 -5.30 -8.11
CA VAL A 159 8.70 -5.19 -8.22
C VAL A 159 9.30 -6.57 -8.43
N GLU A 160 9.92 -6.76 -9.59
CA GLU A 160 10.60 -8.01 -9.95
C GLU A 160 11.97 -7.72 -10.55
N GLY A 161 13.00 -8.40 -10.05
CA GLY A 161 14.38 -8.16 -10.46
C GLY A 161 14.83 -6.71 -10.18
N GLY A 162 14.28 -6.08 -9.14
CA GLY A 162 14.54 -4.67 -8.84
C GLY A 162 13.92 -3.66 -9.81
N ILE A 163 12.98 -4.07 -10.66
CA ILE A 163 12.29 -3.23 -11.63
C ILE A 163 10.80 -3.18 -11.28
N LEU A 164 10.22 -1.99 -11.32
CA LEU A 164 8.78 -1.78 -11.26
C LEU A 164 8.16 -2.23 -12.59
N GLN A 165 7.52 -3.39 -12.58
CA GLN A 165 6.79 -3.93 -13.72
C GLN A 165 5.31 -3.55 -13.59
N VAL A 166 4.84 -2.69 -14.50
CA VAL A 166 3.44 -2.29 -14.55
C VAL A 166 2.65 -3.36 -15.29
N ASN A 167 1.61 -3.88 -14.66
CA ASN A 167 0.70 -4.81 -15.30
C ASN A 167 -0.22 -4.00 -16.22
N GLY A 168 0.04 -4.09 -17.52
CA GLY A 168 -0.82 -3.48 -18.54
C GLY A 168 -2.12 -4.27 -18.68
N HIS A 169 -3.16 -3.92 -17.94
CA HIS A 169 -4.51 -4.24 -18.40
C HIS A 169 -4.84 -3.34 -19.59
N SER A 170 -4.48 -3.78 -20.80
CA SER A 170 -5.18 -3.35 -22.00
C SER A 170 -6.62 -3.84 -21.86
N ARG A 171 -7.50 -2.97 -21.36
CA ARG A 171 -8.94 -3.22 -21.30
C ARG A 171 -9.54 -2.96 -22.68
N ALA A 172 -9.07 -3.68 -23.69
CA ALA A 172 -9.58 -3.65 -25.07
C ALA A 172 -9.17 -4.91 -25.85
N GLU A 173 -9.70 -6.06 -25.45
CA GLU A 173 -9.97 -7.18 -26.37
C GLU A 173 -11.05 -8.05 -25.71
N VAL A 174 -12.26 -7.48 -25.62
CA VAL A 174 -13.45 -8.32 -25.52
C VAL A 174 -13.55 -9.03 -26.86
N GLN A 175 -13.36 -10.33 -26.76
CA GLN A 175 -13.45 -11.37 -27.77
C GLN A 175 -14.75 -11.28 -28.59
N ILE A 176 -14.82 -10.36 -29.55
CA ILE A 176 -15.71 -10.47 -30.70
C ILE A 176 -14.96 -11.28 -31.75
N ASN A 177 -14.91 -12.59 -31.54
CA ASN A 177 -14.68 -13.58 -32.59
C ASN A 177 -15.17 -14.95 -32.10
N ARG A 178 -16.47 -15.01 -31.85
CA ARG A 178 -17.28 -16.21 -32.09
C ARG A 178 -18.62 -15.74 -32.61
N LEU A 179 -18.82 -15.97 -33.91
CA LEU A 179 -20.04 -16.36 -34.63
C LEU A 179 -19.68 -16.10 -36.13
N ILE A 180 -19.40 -17.10 -36.98
CA ILE A 180 -19.91 -18.46 -36.88
C ILE A 180 -21.41 -18.43 -37.16
#